data_AF-A0A536AXX0-F1
#
_entry.id   AF-A0A536AXX0-F1
#
_cell.length_a   1.000
_cell.length_b   1.000
_cell.length_c   1.000
_cell.angle_alpha   90.00
_cell.angle_beta   90.00
_cell.angle_gamma   90.00
#
_symmetry.space_group_name_H-M   'P 1'
#
loop_
_entity.id
_entity.type
_entity.pdbx_description
1 polymer ?
#
loop_
_entity_poly.entity_id
_entity_poly.type
_entity_poly.pdbx_seq_one_letter_code
_entity_poly.pdbx_strand_id
1 'polypeptide(L)' 'MSRQPPIEIRAGVRVRFGPDRRIGELVRASPNGEEWLVKDRFGKFWVATNRLILEDEETAAH' A
#
# COMPACT_ATOMS: atom_id res chain seq x y z
N MET A 1 3.36 20.51 13.62
CA MET A 1 2.95 19.11 13.31
C MET A 1 2.53 19.10 11.85
N SER A 2 3.44 18.74 10.94
CA SER A 2 3.12 18.61 9.52
C SER A 2 2.07 17.53 9.37
N ARG A 3 0.84 17.94 9.08
CA ARG A 3 -0.23 17.04 8.65
C ARG A 3 0.09 16.68 7.22
N GLN A 4 1.00 15.70 7.04
CA GLN A 4 1.07 14.98 5.78
C GLN A 4 -0.37 14.52 5.50
N PRO A 5 -0.97 14.87 4.34
CA PRO A 5 -2.33 14.47 4.05
C PRO A 5 -2.42 12.95 4.26
N PRO A 6 -3.52 12.42 4.82
CA PRO A 6 -3.70 10.99 4.91
C PRO A 6 -3.48 10.47 3.50
N ILE A 7 -2.38 9.73 3.34
CA ILE A 7 -1.97 9.16 2.08
C ILE A 7 -3.23 8.54 1.47
N GLU A 8 -3.62 9.01 0.30
CA GLU A 8 -4.84 8.55 -0.34
C GLU A 8 -4.58 7.14 -0.90
N ILE A 9 -4.66 6.15 -0.01
CA ILE A 9 -4.57 4.75 -0.36
C ILE A 9 -5.84 4.41 -1.16
N ARG A 10 -5.67 4.29 -2.48
CA ARG A 10 -6.75 4.01 -3.44
C ARG A 10 -6.41 2.77 -4.26
N ALA A 11 -7.42 2.14 -4.84
CA ALA A 11 -7.19 1.07 -5.82
C ALA A 11 -6.37 1.60 -7.02
N GLY A 12 -5.47 0.78 -7.55
CA GLY A 12 -4.53 1.12 -8.62
C GLY A 12 -3.19 1.68 -8.13
N VAL A 13 -3.03 1.97 -6.84
CA VAL A 13 -1.77 2.49 -6.30
C VAL A 13 -0.77 1.37 -6.08
N ARG A 14 0.50 1.61 -6.47
CA ARG A 14 1.62 0.68 -6.26
C ARG A 14 2.21 0.85 -4.86
N VAL A 15 2.36 -0.27 -4.16
CA VAL A 15 2.80 -0.35 -2.78
C VAL A 15 3.90 -1.39 -2.62
N ARG A 16 4.83 -1.12 -1.70
CA ARG A 16 5.79 -2.08 -1.17
C ARG A 16 5.19 -2.74 0.07
N PHE A 17 5.34 -4.05 0.18
CA PHE A 17 4.83 -4.82 1.33
C PHE A 17 5.69 -6.04 1.65
N GLY A 18 5.59 -6.51 2.90
CA GLY A 18 6.28 -7.69 3.39
C GLY A 18 7.80 -7.48 3.62
N PRO A 19 8.48 -8.47 4.23
CA PRO A 19 9.91 -8.37 4.56
C PRO A 19 10.81 -8.27 3.33
N ASP A 20 10.40 -8.88 2.20
CA ASP A 20 11.16 -8.86 0.94
C ASP A 20 10.98 -7.56 0.14
N ARG A 21 10.26 -6.55 0.67
CA ARG A 21 9.88 -5.32 -0.05
C ARG A 21 9.24 -5.60 -1.41
N ARG A 22 8.29 -6.54 -1.45
CA ARG A 22 7.57 -6.91 -2.67
C ARG A 22 6.75 -5.72 -3.16
N ILE A 23 6.70 -5.53 -4.47
CA ILE A 23 5.87 -4.49 -5.08
C ILE A 23 4.59 -5.13 -5.60
N GLY A 24 3.45 -4.56 -5.23
CA GLY A 24 2.15 -4.94 -5.74
C GLY A 24 1.23 -3.74 -5.91
N GLU A 25 0.10 -3.96 -6.54
CA GLU A 25 -0.93 -2.97 -6.81
C GLU A 25 -2.13 -3.20 -5.88
N LEU A 26 -2.64 -2.12 -5.29
CA LEU A 26 -3.84 -2.16 -4.49
C LEU A 26 -5.07 -2.41 -5.37
N VAL A 27 -5.82 -3.46 -5.08
CA VAL A 27 -7.01 -3.84 -5.85
C VAL A 27 -8.28 -3.36 -5.17
N ARG A 28 -8.40 -3.60 -3.86
CA ARG A 28 -9.56 -3.19 -3.05
C ARG A 28 -9.25 -3.16 -1.56
N ALA A 29 -9.90 -2.27 -0.83
CA ALA A 29 -9.95 -2.32 0.62
C ALA A 29 -10.84 -3.47 1.11
N SER A 30 -10.51 -3.99 2.28
CA SER A 30 -11.40 -4.85 3.05
C SER A 30 -12.60 -4.05 3.58
N PRO A 31 -13.74 -4.70 3.87
CA PRO A 31 -14.91 -4.01 4.40
C PRO A 31 -14.68 -3.30 5.75
N ASN A 32 -13.73 -3.81 6.56
CA ASN A 32 -13.32 -3.23 7.84
C ASN A 32 -12.20 -2.17 7.71
N GLY A 33 -11.59 -2.01 6.53
CA GLY A 33 -10.49 -1.06 6.29
C GLY A 33 -9.15 -1.42 6.91
N GLU A 34 -9.04 -2.57 7.58
CA GLU A 34 -7.81 -3.04 8.25
C GLU A 34 -6.79 -3.61 7.25
N GLU A 35 -7.26 -4.02 6.07
CA GLU A 35 -6.46 -4.73 5.07
C GLU A 35 -6.78 -4.25 3.65
N TRP A 36 -5.82 -4.45 2.77
CA TRP A 36 -6.01 -4.29 1.34
C TRP A 36 -5.66 -5.56 0.61
N LEU A 37 -6.45 -5.87 -0.42
CA LEU A 37 -6.11 -6.86 -1.40
C LEU A 37 -5.06 -6.27 -2.34
N VAL A 38 -3.84 -6.78 -2.26
CA VAL A 38 -2.72 -6.41 -3.13
C VAL A 38 -2.52 -7.49 -4.18
N LYS A 39 -2.32 -7.11 -5.44
CA LYS A 39 -1.95 -8.01 -6.53
C LYS A 39 -0.49 -7.80 -6.91
N ASP A 40 0.29 -8.86 -6.92
CA ASP A 40 1.66 -8.86 -7.45
C ASP A 40 1.86 -9.99 -8.48
N ARG A 41 3.10 -10.20 -8.94
CA ARG A 41 3.45 -11.26 -9.91
C ARG A 41 3.15 -12.68 -9.43
N PHE A 42 3.08 -12.90 -8.12
CA PHE A 42 2.85 -14.19 -7.48
C PHE A 42 1.37 -14.48 -7.19
N GLY A 43 0.49 -13.48 -7.25
CA GLY A 43 -0.93 -13.66 -6.96
C GLY A 43 -1.58 -12.46 -6.30
N LYS A 44 -2.62 -12.73 -5.50
CA LYS A 44 -3.37 -11.74 -4.74
C LYS A 44 -3.32 -12.09 -3.26
N PHE A 45 -3.02 -11.10 -2.43
CA PHE A 45 -2.81 -11.28 -0.99
C PHE A 45 -3.49 -10.18 -0.20
N TRP A 46 -4.10 -10.52 0.92
CA TRP A 46 -4.56 -9.54 1.89
C TRP A 46 -3.37 -9.07 2.72
N VAL A 47 -3.19 -7.75 2.80
CA VAL A 47 -2.07 -7.12 3.49
C VAL A 47 -2.62 -6.04 4.40
N ALA A 48 -2.25 -6.12 5.68
CA ALA A 48 -2.63 -5.12 6.67
C ALA A 48 -2.18 -3.71 6.24
N THR A 49 -3.07 -2.73 6.37
CA THR A 49 -2.83 -1.36 5.88
C THR A 49 -1.57 -0.74 6.49
N ASN A 50 -1.24 -1.06 7.75
CA ASN A 50 -0.04 -0.59 8.45
C ASN A 50 1.28 -1.24 7.98
N ARG A 51 1.22 -2.18 7.01
CA ARG A 51 2.40 -2.81 6.39
C ARG A 51 2.59 -2.40 4.93
N LEU A 52 1.73 -1.51 4.43
CA LEU A 52 1.81 -0.97 3.09
C LEU A 52 2.63 0.30 3.12
N ILE A 53 3.59 0.39 2.22
CA ILE A 53 4.41 1.58 2.00
C ILE A 53 4.14 2.01 0.57
N LEU A 54 3.77 3.26 0.33
CA LEU A 54 3.65 3.76 -1.04
C LEU A 54 4.99 3.67 -1.76
N GLU A 55 4.98 3.27 -3.03
CA GLU A 55 6.20 3.35 -3.85
C GLU A 55 6.62 4.81 -4.09
N ASP A 56 5.65 5.71 -4.25
CA ASP A 56 5.86 7.12 -4.64
C ASP A 56 6.40 8.01 -3.49
N GLU A 57 6.24 7.58 -2.24
CA GLU A 57 6.66 8.35 -1.05
C GLU A 57 8.17 8.32 -0.80
N GLU A 58 8.96 7.70 -1.69
CA GLU A 58 10.43 7.84 -1.71
C GLU A 58 10.88 9.16 -2.37
N THR A 59 9.96 9.97 -2.92
CA THR A 59 10.27 11.20 -3.67
C THR A 59 9.91 12.51 -2.95
N ALA A 60 9.29 12.46 -1.77
CA ALA A 60 8.82 13.67 -1.06
C ALA A 60 9.67 14.08 0.16
N ALA A 61 10.83 13.45 0.37
CA ALA A 61 11.69 13.70 1.54
C ALA A 61 13.05 14.33 1.20
N HIS A 62 13.20 15.00 0.05
CA HIS A 62 14.44 15.68 -0.32
C HIS A 62 14.36 17.21 -0.32
#